data_AF-A0A4Y8RXF2-F1
#
_entry.id   AF-A0A4Y8RXF2-F1
#
_cell.length_a   1.000
_cell.length_b   1.000
_cell.length_c   1.000
_cell.angle_alpha   90.00
_cell.angle_beta   90.00
_cell.angle_gamma   90.00
#
_symmetry.space_group_name_H-M   'P 1'
#
loop_
_entity.id
_entity.type
_entity.pdbx_description
1 polymer ?
#
loop_
_entity_poly.entity_id
_entity_poly.type
_entity_poly.pdbx_seq_one_letter_code
_entity_poly.pdbx_strand_id
1 'polypeptide(L)'
;MKYLKTFQIIAIVAYFSIFLKGLIVGIFFVFWLVGTVFDFGNIDQLFALLAVSGLVVIFKNRNKSRTLRILLTDILCFFLLAAPIIGRLTAVSLDMFNYNEFIIPTGIFVLSYLVSLVFSCQQYLDFKREEV
;
A
#
# COMPACT_ATOMS: atom_id res chain seq x y z
N MET A 1 -9.80 -16.67 6.37
CA MET A 1 -10.31 -15.41 5.77
C MET A 1 -10.29 -14.18 6.68
N LYS A 2 -10.80 -14.23 7.94
CA LYS A 2 -10.96 -13.04 8.79
C LYS A 2 -9.64 -12.28 9.04
N TYR A 3 -8.58 -12.98 9.47
CA TYR A 3 -7.29 -12.37 9.79
C TYR A 3 -6.64 -11.66 8.60
N LEU A 4 -6.58 -12.32 7.44
CA LEU A 4 -6.08 -11.72 6.18
C LEU A 4 -6.76 -10.38 5.88
N LYS A 5 -8.11 -10.37 5.90
CA LYS A 5 -8.88 -9.15 5.62
C LYS A 5 -8.64 -8.07 6.67
N THR A 6 -8.46 -8.44 7.93
CA THR A 6 -8.16 -7.51 9.02
C THR A 6 -6.80 -6.85 8.84
N PHE A 7 -5.74 -7.62 8.59
CA PHE A 7 -4.40 -7.07 8.36
C PHE A 7 -4.32 -6.19 7.11
N GLN A 8 -5.05 -6.55 6.04
CA GLN A 8 -5.17 -5.68 4.85
C GLN A 8 -5.84 -4.34 5.18
N ILE A 9 -6.91 -4.33 5.99
CA ILE A 9 -7.53 -3.06 6.42
C ILE A 9 -6.54 -2.23 7.23
N ILE A 10 -5.88 -2.83 8.22
CA ILE A 10 -4.91 -2.13 9.07
C ILE A 10 -3.81 -1.51 8.20
N ALA A 11 -3.30 -2.26 7.21
CA ALA A 11 -2.31 -1.75 6.27
C ALA A 11 -2.84 -0.55 5.47
N ILE A 12 -4.06 -0.61 4.92
CA ILE A 12 -4.64 0.50 4.13
C ILE A 12 -4.93 1.72 5.01
N VAL A 13 -5.45 1.51 6.22
CA VAL A 13 -5.72 2.62 7.17
C VAL A 13 -4.41 3.29 7.58
N ALA A 14 -3.37 2.50 7.88
CA ALA A 14 -2.04 3.03 8.16
C ALA A 14 -1.47 3.79 6.96
N TYR A 15 -1.63 3.24 5.75
CA TYR A 15 -1.21 3.88 4.50
C TYR A 15 -1.88 5.24 4.28
N PHE A 16 -3.19 5.37 4.52
CA PHE A 16 -3.88 6.67 4.45
C PHE A 16 -3.52 7.62 5.59
N SER A 17 -3.07 7.09 6.72
CA SER A 17 -2.62 7.87 7.87
C SER A 17 -1.18 8.37 7.73
N ILE A 18 -0.45 7.97 6.68
CA ILE A 18 0.87 8.54 6.38
C ILE A 18 0.70 10.04 6.18
N PHE A 19 1.47 10.82 6.95
CA PHE A 19 1.45 12.27 6.86
C PHE A 19 2.72 12.77 6.17
N LEU A 20 2.56 13.57 5.13
CA LEU A 20 3.67 14.25 4.46
C LEU A 20 3.79 15.65 5.00
N LYS A 21 4.86 15.94 5.74
CA LYS A 21 5.16 17.32 6.14
C LYS A 21 5.98 17.98 5.04
N GLY A 22 5.46 19.06 4.46
CA GLY A 22 6.20 19.94 3.55
C GLY A 22 6.77 21.16 4.28
N LEU A 23 7.42 22.05 3.52
CA LEU A 23 8.00 23.31 4.04
C LEU A 23 6.99 24.26 4.71
N ILE A 24 5.70 24.21 4.32
CA ILE A 24 4.70 25.22 4.72
C ILE A 24 3.45 24.59 5.35
N VAL A 25 2.95 23.45 4.86
CA VAL A 25 1.80 22.73 5.42
C VAL A 25 2.02 21.23 5.26
N GLY A 26 1.67 20.45 6.28
CA GLY A 26 1.62 19.00 6.18
C GLY A 26 0.28 18.51 5.64
N ILE A 27 0.32 17.50 4.77
CA ILE A 27 -0.84 16.93 4.09
C ILE A 27 -0.89 15.42 4.29
N PHE A 28 -2.10 14.86 4.46
CA PHE A 28 -2.25 13.40 4.43
C PHE A 28 -1.88 12.86 3.06
N PHE A 29 -1.20 11.72 3.06
CA PHE A 29 -0.68 11.10 1.85
C PHE A 29 -1.77 10.82 0.80
N VAL A 30 -2.99 10.50 1.26
CA VAL A 30 -4.14 10.27 0.38
C VAL A 30 -4.53 11.52 -0.43
N PHE A 31 -4.51 12.72 0.17
CA PHE A 31 -4.83 13.95 -0.54
C PHE A 31 -3.72 14.32 -1.53
N TRP A 32 -2.47 14.08 -1.15
CA TRP A 32 -1.34 14.22 -2.06
C TRP A 32 -1.50 13.29 -3.27
N LEU A 33 -1.77 12.00 -3.07
CA LEU A 33 -1.99 11.04 -4.16
C LEU A 33 -3.09 11.50 -5.12
N VAL A 34 -4.25 11.92 -4.60
CA VAL A 34 -5.36 12.36 -5.44
C VAL A 34 -5.00 13.61 -6.25
N GLY A 35 -4.35 14.59 -5.63
CA GLY A 35 -3.90 15.80 -6.35
C GLY A 35 -2.87 15.48 -7.43
N THR A 36 -1.87 14.67 -7.09
CA THR A 36 -0.76 14.32 -7.97
C THR A 36 -1.17 13.47 -9.17
N VAL A 37 -2.26 12.69 -9.08
CA VAL A 37 -2.79 11.94 -10.24
C VAL A 37 -3.18 12.87 -11.41
N PHE A 38 -3.63 14.10 -11.12
CA PHE A 38 -4.04 15.06 -12.14
C PHE A 38 -2.93 16.03 -12.55
N ASP A 39 -1.72 15.89 -12.00
CA ASP A 39 -0.56 16.74 -12.30
C ASP A 39 0.25 16.18 -13.49
N PHE A 40 -0.23 16.45 -14.70
CA PHE A 40 0.32 15.87 -15.93
C PHE A 40 1.74 16.36 -16.25
N GLY A 41 2.64 15.41 -16.56
CA GLY A 41 4.02 15.70 -16.93
C GLY A 41 5.02 15.63 -15.78
N ASN A 42 4.54 15.35 -14.56
CA ASN A 42 5.38 15.12 -13.38
C ASN A 42 5.66 13.63 -13.18
N ILE A 43 6.89 13.25 -12.80
CA ILE A 43 7.22 11.85 -12.49
C ILE A 43 6.47 11.34 -11.24
N ASP A 44 6.13 12.23 -10.32
CA ASP A 44 5.32 11.90 -9.14
C ASP A 44 3.92 11.43 -9.53
N GLN A 45 3.38 11.89 -10.67
CA GLN A 45 2.12 11.42 -11.23
C GLN A 45 2.14 9.91 -11.50
N LEU A 46 3.24 9.41 -12.06
CA LEU A 46 3.39 7.98 -12.35
C LEU A 46 3.32 7.18 -11.04
N PHE A 47 4.03 7.61 -10.00
CA PHE A 47 3.98 6.93 -8.70
C PHE A 47 2.59 7.00 -8.05
N ALA A 48 1.90 8.12 -8.18
CA ALA A 48 0.54 8.26 -7.67
C ALA A 48 -0.45 7.33 -8.42
N LEU A 49 -0.35 7.24 -9.75
CA LEU A 49 -1.14 6.32 -10.57
C LEU A 49 -0.89 4.85 -10.20
N LEU A 50 0.37 4.47 -9.98
CA LEU A 50 0.72 3.12 -9.53
C LEU A 50 0.04 2.80 -8.20
N ALA A 51 0.13 3.67 -7.20
CA ALA A 51 -0.52 3.43 -5.91
C ALA A 51 -2.05 3.40 -5.98
N VAL A 52 -2.67 4.31 -6.73
CA VAL A 52 -4.13 4.30 -6.92
C VAL A 52 -4.58 3.02 -7.61
N SER A 53 -3.86 2.56 -8.63
CA SER A 53 -4.15 1.28 -9.28
C SER A 53 -4.01 0.10 -8.31
N GLY A 54 -2.99 0.10 -7.45
CA GLY A 54 -2.79 -0.89 -6.39
C GLY A 54 -3.95 -0.93 -5.40
N LEU A 55 -4.43 0.23 -4.94
CA LEU A 55 -5.59 0.35 -4.04
C LEU A 55 -6.85 -0.24 -4.69
N VAL A 56 -7.16 0.16 -5.92
CA VAL A 56 -8.35 -0.32 -6.65
C VAL A 56 -8.32 -1.83 -6.79
N VAL A 57 -7.16 -2.40 -7.12
CA VAL A 57 -7.00 -3.85 -7.29
C VAL A 57 -7.17 -4.59 -5.96
N ILE A 58 -6.63 -4.09 -4.85
CA ILE A 58 -6.83 -4.69 -3.51
C ILE A 58 -8.31 -4.71 -3.15
N PHE A 59 -9.02 -3.58 -3.32
CA PHE A 59 -10.45 -3.51 -3.03
C PHE A 59 -11.25 -4.51 -3.88
N LYS A 60 -10.90 -4.67 -5.16
CA LYS A 60 -11.54 -5.63 -6.07
C LYS A 60 -11.27 -7.10 -5.71
N ASN A 61 -10.06 -7.42 -5.25
CA ASN A 61 -9.66 -8.81 -4.97
C ASN A 61 -10.04 -9.29 -3.56
N ARG A 62 -10.38 -8.38 -2.65
CA ARG A 62 -10.64 -8.66 -1.23
C ARG A 62 -11.62 -9.79 -0.93
N ASN A 63 -12.64 -9.98 -1.77
CA ASN A 63 -13.69 -10.97 -1.56
C ASN A 63 -13.59 -12.19 -2.50
N LYS A 64 -12.56 -12.28 -3.33
CA LYS A 64 -12.39 -13.39 -4.25
C LYS A 64 -11.75 -14.60 -3.56
N SER A 65 -12.03 -15.79 -4.09
CA SER A 65 -11.38 -17.04 -3.66
C SER A 65 -9.88 -16.99 -3.91
N ARG A 66 -9.08 -17.64 -3.06
CA ARG A 66 -7.62 -17.50 -3.06
C ARG A 66 -6.97 -18.42 -4.09
N THR A 67 -6.84 -17.90 -5.30
CA THR A 67 -6.06 -18.52 -6.38
C THR A 67 -4.65 -17.96 -6.43
N LEU A 68 -3.73 -18.68 -7.08
CA LEU A 68 -2.35 -18.23 -7.31
C LEU A 68 -2.29 -16.85 -7.99
N ARG A 69 -3.22 -16.59 -8.93
CA ARG A 69 -3.32 -15.28 -9.61
C ARG A 69 -3.59 -14.15 -8.62
N ILE A 70 -4.45 -14.37 -7.63
CA ILE A 70 -4.79 -13.36 -6.62
C ILE A 70 -3.62 -13.14 -5.67
N LEU A 71 -2.90 -14.20 -5.28
CA LEU A 71 -1.69 -14.07 -4.47
C LEU A 71 -0.62 -13.23 -5.17
N LEU A 72 -0.32 -13.53 -6.44
CA LEU A 72 0.63 -12.74 -7.24
C LEU A 72 0.16 -11.29 -7.40
N THR A 73 -1.14 -11.07 -7.54
CA THR A 73 -1.70 -9.72 -7.63
C THR A 73 -1.54 -8.96 -6.30
N ASP A 74 -1.77 -9.61 -5.15
CA ASP A 74 -1.60 -8.98 -3.84
C ASP A 74 -0.13 -8.59 -3.59
N ILE A 75 0.83 -9.40 -4.05
CA ILE A 75 2.27 -9.09 -4.01
C ILE A 75 2.57 -7.89 -4.91
N LEU A 76 2.04 -7.87 -6.14
CA LEU A 76 2.22 -6.73 -7.04
C LEU A 76 1.65 -5.45 -6.41
N CYS A 77 0.47 -5.51 -5.81
CA CYS A 77 -0.14 -4.38 -5.13
C CYS A 77 0.71 -3.83 -3.97
N PHE A 78 1.46 -4.67 -3.25
CA PHE A 78 2.41 -4.20 -2.25
C PHE A 78 3.43 -3.24 -2.85
N PHE A 79 4.07 -3.65 -3.94
CA PHE A 79 5.07 -2.82 -4.62
C PHE A 79 4.46 -1.56 -5.24
N LEU A 80 3.26 -1.66 -5.81
CA LEU A 80 2.54 -0.50 -6.35
C LEU A 80 2.25 0.56 -5.27
N LEU A 81 1.86 0.13 -4.07
CA LEU A 81 1.62 1.04 -2.95
C LEU A 81 2.91 1.56 -2.32
N ALA A 82 3.96 0.74 -2.28
CA ALA A 82 5.27 1.17 -1.79
C ALA A 82 5.94 2.18 -2.73
N ALA A 83 5.67 2.13 -4.05
CA ALA A 83 6.33 2.96 -5.05
C ALA A 83 6.33 4.47 -4.74
N PRO A 84 5.20 5.15 -4.47
CA PRO A 84 5.24 6.57 -4.10
C PRO A 84 5.88 6.83 -2.74
N ILE A 85 5.82 5.89 -1.78
CA ILE A 85 6.53 6.04 -0.49
C ILE A 85 8.04 6.08 -0.73
N ILE A 86 8.55 5.13 -1.53
CA ILE A 86 9.96 5.06 -1.91
C ILE A 86 10.36 6.31 -2.69
N GLY A 87 9.55 6.72 -3.68
CA GLY A 87 9.80 7.95 -4.45
C GLY A 87 9.95 9.18 -3.56
N ARG A 88 9.07 9.33 -2.55
CA ARG A 88 9.17 10.44 -1.57
C ARG A 88 10.40 10.35 -0.68
N LEU A 89 10.77 9.15 -0.22
CA LEU A 89 11.99 8.92 0.55
C LEU A 89 13.27 9.22 -0.24
N THR A 90 13.26 9.04 -1.55
CA THR A 90 14.41 9.36 -2.41
C THR A 90 14.46 10.83 -2.85
N ALA A 91 13.31 11.49 -2.95
CA ALA A 91 13.21 12.86 -3.48
C ALA A 91 13.38 13.95 -2.41
N VAL A 92 13.11 13.63 -1.14
CA VAL A 92 13.11 14.60 -0.04
C VAL A 92 14.10 14.16 1.02
N SER A 93 14.90 15.09 1.54
CA SER A 93 15.79 14.82 2.66
C SER A 93 15.01 14.34 3.88
N LEU A 94 15.56 13.36 4.59
CA LEU A 94 14.87 12.75 5.74
C LEU A 94 14.52 13.76 6.83
N ASP A 95 15.29 14.85 6.94
CA ASP A 95 15.11 15.92 7.93
C ASP A 95 13.81 16.73 7.75
N MET A 96 13.20 16.68 6.57
CA MET A 96 11.96 17.42 6.26
C MET A 96 10.70 16.64 6.67
N PHE A 97 10.84 15.37 7.03
CA PHE A 97 9.75 14.57 7.54
C PHE A 97 9.64 14.75 9.05
N ASN A 98 8.42 14.93 9.57
CA ASN A 98 8.18 14.64 10.97
C ASN A 98 8.27 13.14 11.13
N TYR A 99 9.46 12.67 11.51
CA TYR A 99 9.85 11.26 11.50
C TYR A 99 8.76 10.36 12.07
N ASN A 100 8.09 10.75 13.15
CA ASN A 100 7.06 9.92 13.77
C ASN A 100 5.78 9.79 12.92
N GLU A 101 5.30 10.87 12.32
CA GLU A 101 4.03 10.90 11.57
C GLU A 101 4.17 10.27 10.17
N PHE A 102 5.40 10.09 9.68
CA PHE A 102 5.70 9.35 8.46
C PHE A 102 6.14 7.91 8.76
N ILE A 103 7.19 7.71 9.58
CA ILE A 103 7.78 6.38 9.84
C ILE A 103 6.79 5.45 10.51
N ILE A 104 6.06 5.90 11.54
CA ILE A 104 5.18 5.00 12.30
C ILE A 104 4.07 4.46 11.39
N PRO A 105 3.29 5.29 10.66
CA PRO A 105 2.27 4.77 9.75
C PRO A 105 2.86 3.95 8.60
N THR A 106 4.01 4.33 8.03
CA THR A 106 4.68 3.54 6.99
C THR A 106 5.13 2.18 7.51
N GLY A 107 5.69 2.12 8.72
CA GLY A 107 6.12 0.87 9.36
C GLY A 107 4.93 -0.06 9.64
N ILE A 108 3.82 0.48 10.16
CA ILE A 108 2.58 -0.28 10.37
C ILE A 108 2.03 -0.79 9.04
N PHE A 109 2.04 0.03 7.99
CA PHE A 109 1.65 -0.38 6.64
C PHE A 109 2.49 -1.57 6.16
N VAL A 110 3.82 -1.45 6.17
CA VAL A 110 4.73 -2.50 5.68
C VAL A 110 4.52 -3.80 6.46
N LEU A 111 4.58 -3.74 7.80
CA LEU A 111 4.47 -4.94 8.64
C LEU A 111 3.10 -5.61 8.49
N SER A 112 2.02 -4.83 8.56
CA SER A 112 0.66 -5.37 8.44
C SER A 112 0.41 -5.96 7.04
N TYR A 113 0.93 -5.35 6.00
CA TYR A 113 0.79 -5.86 4.63
C TYR A 113 1.58 -7.17 4.45
N LEU A 114 2.82 -7.25 4.95
CA LEU A 114 3.62 -8.47 4.91
C LEU A 114 2.94 -9.62 5.66
N VAL A 115 2.40 -9.36 6.85
CA VAL A 115 1.61 -10.35 7.61
C VAL A 115 0.39 -10.80 6.81
N SER A 116 -0.31 -9.87 6.16
CA SER A 116 -1.40 -10.20 5.22
C SER A 116 -0.93 -11.12 4.09
N LEU A 117 0.23 -10.86 3.47
CA LEU A 117 0.76 -11.73 2.41
C LEU A 117 1.05 -13.15 2.91
N VAL A 118 1.58 -13.31 4.13
CA VAL A 118 1.79 -14.63 4.74
C VAL A 118 0.47 -15.38 4.87
N PHE A 119 -0.59 -14.74 5.38
CA PHE A 119 -1.91 -15.38 5.46
C PHE A 119 -2.54 -15.67 4.10
N SER A 120 -2.25 -14.85 3.08
CA SER A 120 -2.69 -15.08 1.70
C SER A 120 -2.01 -16.32 1.12
N CYS A 121 -0.72 -16.51 1.40
CA CYS A 121 0.06 -17.68 0.99
C CYS A 121 -0.45 -18.97 1.66
N GLN A 122 -0.69 -18.94 2.98
CA GLN A 122 -1.27 -20.07 3.71
C GLN A 122 -2.61 -20.51 3.13
N GLN A 123 -3.53 -19.56 2.88
CA GLN A 123 -4.84 -19.87 2.30
C GLN A 123 -4.75 -20.45 0.89
N TYR A 124 -3.77 -20.01 0.09
CA TYR A 124 -3.53 -20.61 -1.22
C TYR A 124 -3.04 -22.06 -1.11
N LEU A 125 -2.16 -22.37 -0.15
CA LEU A 125 -1.68 -23.73 0.08
C LEU A 125 -2.81 -24.66 0.56
N ASP A 126 -3.69 -24.17 1.42
CA ASP A 126 -4.87 -24.91 1.88
C ASP A 126 -5.83 -25.20 0.72
N PHE A 127 -6.14 -24.20 -0.09
CA PHE A 127 -6.97 -24.36 -1.29
C PHE A 127 -6.39 -25.40 -2.27
N LYS A 128 -5.07 -25.34 -2.51
CA LYS A 128 -4.39 -26.32 -3.39
C LYS A 128 -4.44 -27.74 -2.82
N ARG A 129 -4.48 -27.91 -1.49
CA ARG A 129 -4.57 -29.23 -0.85
C ARG A 129 -5.96 -29.85 -1.00
N GLU A 130 -7.01 -29.04 -1.07
CA GLU A 130 -8.39 -29.52 -1.27
C GLU A 130 -8.68 -29.94 -2.73
N GLU A 131 -7.86 -29.52 -3.69
CA GLU A 131 -7.97 -29.90 -5.11
C GLU A 131 -7.26 -31.23 -5.48
N VAL A 132 -6.46 -31.81 -4.55
CA VAL A 132 -5.69 -33.05 -4.75
C VAL A 132 -6.35 -34.20 -4.00
#